data_AF-A0A847WC90-F1
#
_entry.id   AF-A0A847WC90-F1
#
_cell.length_a   1.000
_cell.length_b   1.000
_cell.length_c   1.000
_cell.angle_alpha   90.00
_cell.angle_beta   90.00
_cell.angle_gamma   90.00
#
_symmetry.space_group_name_H-M   'P 1'
#
loop_
_entity.id
_entity.type
_entity.pdbx_description
1 polymer ?
#
loop_
_entity_poly.entity_id
_entity_poly.type
_entity_poly.pdbx_seq_one_letter_code
_entity_poly.pdbx_strand_id
1 'polypeptide(L)' 'KAEIERQKLELVAVIPRDENVYKYDSEGLPLVQMPEDAPVKKAVAELMKYVLE' A
#
# COMPACT_ATOMS: atom_id res chain seq x y z
N LYS A 1 15.08 -0.58 7.36
CA LYS A 1 15.56 0.69 7.97
C LYS A 1 16.99 1.02 7.56
N ALA A 2 17.95 0.13 7.75
CA ALA A 2 19.36 0.37 7.38
C ALA A 2 19.61 0.86 5.94
N GLU A 3 18.87 0.39 4.93
CA GLU A 3 19.03 0.86 3.54
C GLU A 3 18.47 2.27 3.33
N ILE A 4 17.31 2.56 3.93
CA ILE A 4 16.63 3.87 3.88
C ILE A 4 17.55 4.96 4.48
N GLU A 5 18.17 4.66 5.61
CA GLU A 5 19.13 5.54 6.29
C GLU A 5 20.40 5.77 5.44
N ARG A 6 20.98 4.71 4.85
CA ARG A 6 22.15 4.82 3.98
C ARG A 6 21.89 5.69 2.75
N GLN A 7 20.67 5.67 2.23
CA GLN A 7 20.25 6.47 1.09
C GLN A 7 19.74 7.87 1.47
N LYS A 8 19.69 8.21 2.76
CA LYS A 8 19.13 9.48 3.28
C LYS A 8 17.69 9.71 2.83
N LEU A 9 16.90 8.64 2.79
CA LEU A 9 15.48 8.69 2.43
C LEU A 9 14.59 8.72 3.67
N GLU A 10 13.37 9.22 3.49
CA GLU A 10 12.31 9.16 4.50
C GLU A 10 11.35 8.02 4.20
N LEU A 11 10.99 7.24 5.22
CA LEU A 11 9.95 6.22 5.09
C LEU A 11 8.57 6.86 5.27
N VAL A 12 7.89 7.10 4.16
CA VAL A 12 6.59 7.80 4.16
C VAL A 12 5.45 6.93 4.67
N ALA A 13 5.40 5.64 4.29
CA ALA A 13 4.36 4.71 4.75
C ALA A 13 4.82 3.26 4.65
N VAL A 14 4.11 2.38 5.37
CA VAL A 14 4.23 0.92 5.25
C VAL A 14 2.86 0.37 4.91
N ILE A 15 2.75 -0.29 3.76
CA ILE A 15 1.52 -0.96 3.36
C ILE A 15 1.55 -2.40 3.90
N PRO A 16 0.52 -2.84 4.65
CA PRO A 16 0.50 -4.18 5.22
C PRO A 16 0.37 -5.24 4.12
N ARG A 17 0.93 -6.43 4.36
CA ARG A 17 0.72 -7.59 3.49
C ARG A 17 -0.73 -8.05 3.60
N ASP A 18 -1.36 -8.27 2.45
CA ASP A 18 -2.74 -8.77 2.34
C ASP A 18 -2.78 -9.84 1.24
N GLU A 19 -3.23 -11.06 1.56
CA GLU A 19 -3.29 -12.18 0.61
C GLU A 19 -4.30 -11.93 -0.51
N ASN A 20 -5.31 -11.07 -0.29
CA ASN A 20 -6.26 -10.72 -1.32
C ASN A 20 -5.61 -9.91 -2.45
N VAL A 21 -4.54 -9.15 -2.18
CA VAL A 21 -3.80 -8.46 -3.24
C VAL A 21 -3.24 -9.47 -4.23
N TYR A 22 -2.62 -10.55 -3.72
CA TYR A 22 -2.09 -11.61 -4.56
C TYR A 22 -3.20 -12.31 -5.35
N LYS A 23 -4.33 -12.62 -4.71
CA LYS A 23 -5.47 -13.27 -5.36
C LYS A 23 -6.02 -12.42 -6.52
N TYR A 24 -6.32 -11.14 -6.25
CA TYR A 24 -6.92 -10.26 -7.24
C TYR A 24 -5.96 -10.03 -8.42
N ASP A 25 -4.68 -9.79 -8.14
CA ASP A 25 -3.65 -9.64 -9.18
C ASP A 25 -3.52 -10.90 -10.03
N SER A 26 -3.48 -12.09 -9.39
CA SER A 26 -3.37 -13.38 -10.09
C SER A 26 -4.61 -13.74 -10.91
N GLU A 27 -5.79 -13.30 -10.49
CA GLU A 27 -7.07 -13.52 -11.19
C GLU A 27 -7.36 -12.42 -12.25
N GLY A 28 -6.49 -11.40 -12.38
CA GLY A 28 -6.70 -10.28 -13.30
C GLY A 28 -7.83 -9.34 -12.87
N LEU A 29 -8.21 -9.37 -11.58
CA LEU A 29 -9.24 -8.51 -11.02
C LEU A 29 -8.63 -7.17 -10.59
N PRO A 30 -9.25 -6.04 -10.92
CA PRO A 30 -8.76 -4.73 -10.49
C PRO A 30 -8.71 -4.61 -8.95
N LEU A 31 -7.56 -4.22 -8.39
CA LEU A 31 -7.40 -4.02 -6.93
C LEU A 31 -8.35 -2.96 -6.35
N VAL A 32 -8.85 -2.04 -7.18
CA VAL A 32 -9.88 -1.06 -6.77
C VAL A 32 -11.21 -1.72 -6.37
N GLN A 33 -11.46 -2.96 -6.81
CA GLN A 33 -12.64 -3.74 -6.44
C GLN A 33 -12.49 -4.51 -5.12
N MET A 34 -11.33 -4.45 -4.46
CA MET A 34 -11.16 -5.02 -3.12
C MET A 34 -12.08 -4.30 -2.11
N PRO A 35 -12.46 -4.95 -1.00
CA PRO A 35 -13.28 -4.33 0.05
C PRO A 35 -12.70 -3.02 0.55
N GLU A 36 -13.55 -2.00 0.75
CA GLU A 36 -13.13 -0.68 1.24
C GLU A 36 -12.52 -0.72 2.64
N ASP A 37 -12.89 -1.71 3.44
CA ASP A 37 -12.39 -1.89 4.79
C ASP A 37 -11.05 -2.63 4.86
N ALA A 38 -10.56 -3.15 3.72
CA ALA A 38 -9.29 -3.87 3.62
C ALA A 38 -8.12 -3.00 4.13
N PRO A 39 -7.25 -3.54 5.01
CA PRO A 39 -6.14 -2.77 5.59
C PRO A 39 -5.21 -2.15 4.54
N VAL A 40 -4.97 -2.87 3.44
CA VAL A 40 -4.15 -2.38 2.32
C VAL A 40 -4.77 -1.13 1.67
N LYS A 41 -6.09 -1.14 1.47
CA LYS A 41 -6.82 -0.06 0.78
C LYS A 41 -6.83 1.21 1.64
N LYS A 42 -7.05 1.05 2.94
CA LYS A 42 -6.98 2.14 3.92
C LYS A 42 -5.58 2.77 3.98
N ALA A 43 -4.53 1.94 4.10
CA ALA A 43 -3.15 2.42 4.17
C ALA A 43 -2.73 3.17 2.90
N VAL A 44 -3.14 2.69 1.71
CA VAL A 44 -2.89 3.39 0.44
C VAL A 44 -3.68 4.69 0.38
N ALA A 45 -4.94 4.73 0.80
CA ALA A 45 -5.73 5.95 0.81
C ALA A 45 -5.14 7.04 1.73
N GLU A 46 -4.62 6.66 2.89
CA GLU A 46 -3.91 7.57 3.80
C GLU A 46 -2.60 8.09 3.17
N LEU A 47 -1.82 7.22 2.54
CA LEU A 47 -0.62 7.61 1.80
C LEU A 47 -0.94 8.60 0.67
N MET A 48 -2.00 8.34 -0.11
CA MET A 48 -2.39 9.23 -1.21
C MET A 48 -2.76 10.62 -0.71
N LYS A 49 -3.44 10.74 0.44
CA LYS A 49 -3.71 12.04 1.06
C LYS A 49 -2.40 12.76 1.42
N TYR A 50 -1.46 12.06 2.04
CA TYR A 50 -0.14 12.65 2.37
C TYR A 50 0.64 13.14 1.15
N VAL A 51 0.57 12.43 0.02
CA VAL A 51 1.34 12.77 -1.19
C VAL A 51 0.66 13.88 -2.03
N LEU A 52 -0.66 13.99 -1.95
CA LEU A 52 -1.45 14.92 -2.77
C LEU A 52 -1.77 16.25 -2.07
N GLU A 53 -1.56 16.33 -0.76
CA GLU A 53 -1.65 17.55 0.06
C GLU A 53 -0.28 18.22 0.20
#